data_AF-A0A1W9PCR8-F1
#
_entry.id   AF-A0A1W9PCR8-F1
#
_cell.length_a   1.000
_cell.length_b   1.000
_cell.length_c   1.000
_cell.angle_alpha   90.00
_cell.angle_beta   90.00
_cell.angle_gamma   90.00
#
_symmetry.space_group_name_H-M   'P 1'
#
loop_
_entity.id
_entity.type
_entity.pdbx_description
1 polymer ?
#
loop_
_entity_poly.entity_id
_entity_poly.type
_entity_poly.pdbx_seq_one_letter_code
_entity_poly.pdbx_strand_id
1 'polypeptide(L)'
;MNQTDEQVFENGATRTPEVKYIYGGGKRIAMEKDGGIYYYHPDRLGSVRLITDEDGTVLKKYNYTAFGSILSDSGSFDNDYRYTSQAIDENDLYYMHARFYDNSIGRFTSCDPANSGHSYNYTLS
;
A
#
# COMPACT_ATOMS: atom_id res chain seq x y z
N MET A 1 -9.84 -3.37 -18.20
CA MET A 1 -9.39 -4.72 -17.81
C MET A 1 -9.16 -4.70 -16.31
N ASN A 2 -9.94 -5.45 -15.54
CA ASN A 2 -9.67 -5.64 -14.11
C ASN A 2 -8.58 -6.70 -14.02
N GLN A 3 -7.44 -6.33 -13.45
CA GLN A 3 -6.30 -7.22 -13.29
C GLN A 3 -6.37 -7.77 -11.87
N THR A 4 -6.52 -9.08 -11.72
CA THR A 4 -6.37 -9.75 -10.42
C THR A 4 -4.90 -10.04 -10.24
N ASP A 5 -4.28 -9.45 -9.22
CA ASP A 5 -2.89 -9.76 -8.87
C ASP A 5 -2.95 -10.70 -7.68
N GLU A 6 -2.62 -11.96 -7.93
CA GLU A 6 -2.52 -13.01 -6.91
C GLU A 6 -1.11 -12.95 -6.31
N GLN A 7 -0.99 -12.43 -5.08
CA GLN A 7 0.25 -12.47 -4.33
C GLN A 7 0.24 -13.76 -3.50
N VAL A 8 0.83 -14.82 -4.04
CA VAL A 8 0.95 -16.13 -3.38
C VAL A 8 2.18 -16.12 -2.47
N PHE A 9 1.97 -16.13 -1.16
CA PHE A 9 3.04 -16.45 -0.21
C PHE A 9 3.16 -17.98 -0.13
N GLU A 10 4.09 -18.58 -0.88
CA GLU A 10 4.37 -20.02 -0.77
C GLU A 10 5.13 -20.32 0.53
N ASN A 11 4.52 -21.15 1.38
CA ASN A 11 5.25 -21.97 2.35
C ASN A 11 4.65 -23.37 2.33
N GLY A 12 5.48 -24.37 2.01
CA GLY A 12 5.06 -25.74 1.81
C GLY A 12 4.31 -26.31 3.02
N ALA A 13 3.13 -26.87 2.75
CA ALA A 13 2.31 -27.67 3.67
C ALA A 13 1.77 -26.94 4.93
N THR A 14 0.98 -25.89 4.73
CA THR A 14 -0.25 -25.59 5.50
C THR A 14 -1.07 -24.70 4.56
N ARG A 15 -2.42 -24.76 4.57
CA ARG A 15 -3.21 -23.79 3.77
C ARG A 15 -2.95 -22.40 4.34
N THR A 16 -1.93 -21.72 3.85
CA THR A 16 -1.73 -20.28 4.05
C THR A 16 -3.04 -19.61 3.63
N PRO A 17 -3.63 -18.70 4.42
CA PRO A 17 -4.81 -17.97 3.99
C PRO A 17 -4.46 -17.30 2.66
N GLU A 18 -5.13 -17.75 1.59
CA GLU A 18 -4.94 -17.21 0.25
C GLU A 18 -5.63 -15.85 0.23
N VAL A 19 -4.82 -14.79 0.29
CA VAL A 19 -5.32 -13.43 0.20
C VAL A 19 -5.25 -13.01 -1.25
N LYS A 20 -6.42 -12.81 -1.88
CA LYS A 20 -6.51 -12.37 -3.26
C LYS A 20 -6.89 -10.90 -3.33
N TYR A 21 -6.12 -10.11 -4.08
CA TYR A 21 -6.40 -8.70 -4.29
C TYR A 21 -7.01 -8.46 -5.66
N ILE A 22 -8.10 -7.67 -5.68
CA ILE A 22 -8.84 -7.32 -6.91
C ILE A 22 -8.55 -5.86 -7.23
N TYR A 23 -8.10 -5.59 -8.46
CA TYR A 23 -7.80 -4.23 -8.93
C TYR A 23 -8.72 -3.79 -10.06
N GLY A 24 -9.10 -2.51 -10.02
CA GLY A 24 -9.86 -1.82 -11.06
C GLY A 24 -9.27 -0.44 -11.32
N GLY A 25 -8.99 -0.11 -12.58
CA GLY A 25 -8.41 1.20 -12.94
C GLY A 25 -7.05 1.50 -12.28
N GLY A 26 -6.25 0.46 -12.02
CA GLY A 26 -4.94 0.57 -11.35
C GLY A 26 -5.02 0.78 -9.83
N LYS A 27 -6.22 0.67 -9.23
CA LYS A 27 -6.44 0.81 -7.78
C LYS A 27 -6.95 -0.50 -7.20
N ARG A 28 -6.54 -0.82 -5.96
CA ARG A 28 -7.10 -1.94 -5.21
C ARG A 28 -8.53 -1.59 -4.81
N ILE A 29 -9.48 -2.46 -5.16
CA ILE A 29 -10.91 -2.24 -4.90
C ILE A 29 -11.50 -3.27 -3.94
N ALA A 30 -10.93 -4.48 -3.88
CA ALA A 30 -11.38 -5.50 -2.94
C ALA A 30 -10.25 -6.49 -2.59
N MET A 31 -10.47 -7.25 -1.52
CA MET A 31 -9.69 -8.39 -1.10
C MET A 31 -10.62 -9.56 -0.78
N GLU A 32 -10.27 -10.76 -1.24
CA GLU A 32 -10.89 -12.00 -0.79
C GLU A 32 -9.92 -12.69 0.18
N LYS A 33 -10.41 -13.02 1.37
CA LYS A 33 -9.62 -13.69 2.42
C LYS A 33 -10.55 -14.57 3.25
N ASP A 34 -10.13 -15.81 3.50
CA ASP A 34 -10.87 -16.78 4.33
C ASP A 34 -12.33 -17.01 3.89
N GLY A 35 -12.62 -16.83 2.60
CA GLY A 35 -13.96 -16.98 2.00
C GLY A 35 -14.87 -15.75 2.13
N GLY A 36 -14.39 -14.65 2.71
CA GLY A 36 -15.09 -13.36 2.76
C GLY A 36 -14.51 -12.35 1.75
N ILE A 37 -15.36 -11.44 1.27
CA ILE A 37 -14.96 -10.32 0.42
C ILE A 37 -14.97 -9.02 1.22
N TYR A 38 -13.87 -8.28 1.13
CA TYR A 38 -13.67 -7.00 1.80
C TYR A 38 -13.45 -5.89 0.78
N TYR A 39 -14.16 -4.78 0.92
CA TYR A 39 -14.15 -3.69 -0.04
C TYR A 39 -13.30 -2.52 0.46
N TYR A 40 -12.40 -2.05 -0.40
CA TYR A 40 -11.56 -0.88 -0.14
C TYR A 40 -12.23 0.39 -0.65
N HIS A 41 -12.27 1.42 0.20
CA HIS A 41 -12.76 2.75 -0.16
C HIS A 41 -11.61 3.75 -0.17
N PRO A 42 -10.91 3.91 -1.31
CA PRO A 42 -9.79 4.83 -1.42
C PRO A 42 -10.25 6.28 -1.60
N ASP A 43 -9.43 7.23 -1.15
CA ASP A 43 -9.58 8.64 -1.54
C ASP A 43 -9.08 8.90 -2.97
N ARG A 44 -9.14 10.17 -3.40
CA ARG A 44 -8.73 10.57 -4.76
C ARG A 44 -7.28 10.18 -5.08
N LEU A 45 -6.39 10.23 -4.09
CA LEU A 45 -4.97 9.86 -4.22
C LEU A 45 -4.75 8.35 -4.17
N GLY A 46 -5.77 7.56 -3.81
CA GLY A 46 -5.66 6.12 -3.67
C GLY A 46 -5.32 5.66 -2.26
N SER A 47 -5.39 6.53 -1.25
CA SER A 47 -5.18 6.15 0.15
C SER A 47 -6.42 5.46 0.70
N VAL A 48 -6.27 4.31 1.34
CA VAL A 48 -7.40 3.55 1.90
C VAL A 48 -8.03 4.34 3.06
N ARG A 49 -9.30 4.76 2.93
CA ARG A 49 -10.01 5.48 4.02
C ARG A 49 -10.88 4.56 4.84
N LEU A 50 -11.54 3.61 4.20
CA LEU A 50 -12.44 2.67 4.85
C LEU A 50 -12.24 1.27 4.25
N ILE A 51 -12.46 0.26 5.07
CA ILE A 51 -12.62 -1.14 4.66
C ILE A 51 -13.95 -1.63 5.21
N THR A 52 -14.78 -2.22 4.35
CA THR A 52 -16.09 -2.78 4.73
C THR A 52 -16.20 -4.26 4.37
N ASP A 53 -17.04 -5.00 5.09
CA ASP A 53 -17.47 -6.34 4.69
C ASP A 53 -18.59 -6.31 3.64
N GLU A 54 -19.11 -7.49 3.30
CA GLU A 54 -20.20 -7.71 2.35
C GLU A 54 -21.54 -7.10 2.78
N ASP A 55 -21.74 -6.94 4.09
CA ASP A 55 -22.93 -6.30 4.68
C ASP A 55 -22.79 -4.77 4.77
N GLY A 56 -21.62 -4.23 4.42
CA GLY A 56 -21.32 -2.80 4.49
C GLY A 56 -20.90 -2.32 5.90
N THR A 57 -20.64 -3.23 6.84
CA THR A 57 -20.11 -2.89 8.15
C THR A 57 -18.67 -2.38 8.01
N VAL A 58 -18.36 -1.26 8.67
CA VAL A 58 -17.01 -0.68 8.67
C VAL A 58 -16.10 -1.49 9.59
N LEU A 59 -15.12 -2.19 8.99
CA LEU A 59 -14.12 -3.00 9.70
C LEU A 59 -12.84 -2.21 10.02
N LYS A 60 -12.50 -1.22 9.18
CA LYS A 60 -11.33 -0.35 9.35
C LYS A 60 -11.62 1.05 8.86
N LYS A 61 -11.07 2.05 9.54
CA LYS A 61 -11.14 3.46 9.12
C LYS A 61 -9.85 4.19 9.43
N TYR A 62 -9.33 4.88 8.43
CA TYR A 62 -8.14 5.72 8.54
C TYR A 62 -8.47 7.18 8.23
N ASN A 63 -7.95 8.08 9.08
CA ASN A 63 -7.84 9.50 8.77
C ASN A 63 -6.36 9.86 8.65
N TYR A 64 -5.97 10.44 7.52
CA TYR A 64 -4.59 10.88 7.27
C TYR A 64 -4.47 12.39 7.30
N THR A 65 -3.30 12.89 7.68
CA THR A 65 -2.85 14.25 7.35
C THR A 65 -2.61 14.37 5.84
N ALA A 66 -2.35 15.59 5.35
CA ALA A 66 -2.01 15.81 3.95
C ALA A 66 -0.78 15.00 3.48
N PHE A 67 0.14 14.71 4.40
CA PHE A 67 1.41 14.01 4.15
C PHE A 67 1.37 12.52 4.54
N GLY A 68 0.20 11.97 4.88
CA GLY A 68 0.05 10.52 5.07
C GLY A 68 0.30 9.99 6.49
N SER A 69 0.57 10.86 7.48
CA SER A 69 0.54 10.46 8.89
C SER A 69 -0.89 10.14 9.31
N ILE A 70 -1.06 9.09 10.13
CA ILE A 70 -2.36 8.67 10.64
C ILE A 70 -2.78 9.60 11.79
N LEU A 71 -3.87 10.33 11.59
CA LEU A 71 -4.55 11.11 12.64
C LEU A 71 -5.43 10.23 13.52
N SER A 72 -6.06 9.21 12.92
CA SER A 72 -6.83 8.22 13.65
C SER A 72 -6.88 6.91 12.86
N ASP A 73 -6.73 5.80 13.57
CA ASP A 73 -6.98 4.45 13.09
C ASP A 73 -7.98 3.79 14.04
N SER A 74 -9.09 3.29 13.50
CA SER A 74 -10.10 2.56 14.27
C SER A 74 -10.54 1.30 13.54
N GLY A 75 -10.84 0.26 14.31
CA GLY A 75 -11.24 -1.05 13.81
C GLY A 75 -10.13 -2.10 13.98
N SER A 76 -10.54 -3.36 14.08
CA SER A 76 -9.66 -4.50 14.37
C SER A 76 -9.18 -5.25 13.13
N PHE A 77 -9.59 -4.80 11.93
CA PHE A 77 -9.16 -5.43 10.69
C PHE A 77 -7.69 -5.14 10.42
N ASP A 78 -6.94 -6.18 10.13
CA ASP A 78 -5.53 -6.08 9.78
C ASP A 78 -5.37 -5.71 8.31
N ASN A 79 -4.52 -4.72 8.01
CA ASN A 79 -4.35 -4.20 6.67
C ASN A 79 -2.99 -3.53 6.49
N ASP A 80 -2.18 -4.14 5.63
CA ASP A 80 -0.80 -3.74 5.35
C ASP A 80 -0.69 -2.52 4.43
N TYR A 81 -1.74 -2.23 3.65
CA TYR A 81 -1.69 -1.20 2.61
C TYR A 81 -2.51 0.03 2.97
N ARG A 82 -1.84 1.18 3.12
CA ARG A 82 -2.43 2.37 3.75
C ARG A 82 -2.42 3.59 2.81
N TYR A 83 -1.57 4.58 3.10
CA TYR A 83 -1.48 5.82 2.33
C TYR A 83 -1.02 5.53 0.90
N THR A 84 -1.69 6.13 -0.10
CA THR A 84 -1.42 5.90 -1.53
C THR A 84 -1.38 4.42 -1.95
N SER A 85 -2.08 3.55 -1.22
CA SER A 85 -2.08 2.09 -1.41
C SER A 85 -0.70 1.43 -1.25
N GLN A 86 0.26 2.08 -0.59
CA GLN A 86 1.58 1.51 -0.35
C GLN A 86 1.61 0.73 0.97
N ALA A 87 2.47 -0.29 0.99
CA ALA A 87 2.81 -1.00 2.21
C ALA A 87 3.66 -0.11 3.12
N ILE A 88 3.42 -0.22 4.41
CA ILE A 88 4.24 0.42 5.45
C ILE A 88 5.26 -0.60 5.97
N ASP A 89 6.49 -0.16 6.23
CA ASP A 89 7.49 -1.00 6.87
C ASP A 89 7.40 -0.95 8.41
N GLU A 90 8.23 -1.75 9.08
CA GLU A 90 8.32 -1.79 10.55
C GLU A 90 8.81 -0.46 11.17
N ASN A 91 9.31 0.47 10.36
CA ASN A 91 9.80 1.78 10.75
C ASN A 91 8.82 2.92 10.43
N ASP A 92 7.56 2.60 10.10
CA ASP A 92 6.51 3.54 9.70
C ASP A 92 6.82 4.35 8.42
N LEU A 93 7.72 3.85 7.57
CA LEU A 93 8.04 4.44 6.28
C LEU A 93 7.21 3.78 5.18
N TYR A 94 6.75 4.60 4.23
CA TYR A 94 6.07 4.10 3.05
C TYR A 94 7.08 3.75 1.97
N TYR A 95 7.08 2.49 1.52
CA TYR A 95 7.89 2.09 0.38
C TYR A 95 7.20 2.52 -0.92
N MET A 96 7.72 3.58 -1.55
CA MET A 96 7.20 4.12 -2.81
C MET A 96 8.18 3.80 -3.94
N HIS A 97 8.08 2.58 -4.48
CA HIS A 97 8.93 2.06 -5.56
C HIS A 97 10.42 2.07 -5.20
N ALA A 98 11.18 3.10 -5.56
CA ALA A 98 12.64 3.12 -5.37
C ALA A 98 13.07 3.87 -4.09
N ARG A 99 12.13 4.43 -3.33
CA ARG A 99 12.42 5.28 -2.17
C ARG A 99 11.50 5.01 -1.01
N PHE A 100 12.03 5.20 0.19
CA PHE A 100 11.23 5.26 1.41
C PHE A 100 10.76 6.70 1.64
N TYR A 101 9.49 6.85 1.95
CA TYR A 101 8.85 8.13 2.26
C TYR A 101 8.52 8.20 3.75
N ASP A 102 9.06 9.22 4.41
CA ASP A 102 8.77 9.53 5.80
C ASP A 102 7.54 10.43 5.88
N ASN A 103 6.46 9.88 6.43
CA ASN A 103 5.19 10.57 6.56
C ASN A 103 5.21 11.67 7.62
N SER A 104 6.09 11.59 8.62
CA SER A 104 6.16 12.51 9.75
C SER A 104 6.68 13.89 9.35
N ILE A 105 7.63 13.90 8.42
CA ILE A 105 8.22 15.13 7.84
C ILE A 105 7.75 15.38 6.40
N GLY A 106 7.00 14.45 5.82
CA GLY A 106 6.42 14.54 4.49
C GLY A 106 7.43 14.51 3.34
N ARG A 107 8.55 13.80 3.48
CA ARG A 107 9.66 13.79 2.49
C ARG A 107 10.24 12.38 2.28
N PHE A 108 10.84 12.17 1.11
CA PHE A 108 11.65 10.98 0.85
C PHE A 108 12.95 11.01 1.69
N THR A 109 13.36 9.83 2.17
CA THR A 109 14.59 9.66 2.96
C THR A 109 15.85 9.62 2.10
N SER A 110 15.72 9.47 0.77
CA SER A 110 16.81 9.43 -0.18
C SER A 110 16.60 10.34 -1.40
N CYS A 111 17.70 10.75 -2.04
CA CYS A 111 17.68 11.47 -3.32
C CYS A 111 17.07 10.58 -4.43
N ASP A 112 16.48 11.20 -5.45
CA ASP A 112 15.97 10.45 -6.61
C ASP A 112 17.11 9.74 -7.34
N PRO A 113 17.08 8.41 -7.49
CA PRO A 113 18.12 7.68 -8.21
C PRO A 113 18.22 8.08 -9.69
N ALA A 114 17.16 8.64 -10.29
CA ALA A 114 17.21 9.18 -11.65
C ALA A 114 18.08 10.45 -11.75
N ASN A 115 18.28 11.18 -10.64
CA ASN A 115 19.11 12.39 -10.61
C ASN A 115 20.59 12.08 -10.37
N SER A 116 20.95 10.81 -10.14
CA SER A 116 22.32 10.32 -9.95
C SER A 116 23.02 9.94 -11.27
N GLY A 117 22.40 10.24 -12.41
CA GLY A 117 22.63 9.54 -13.67
C GLY A 117 23.32 10.28 -14.82
N HIS A 118 24.01 11.41 -14.60
CA HIS A 118 24.89 11.99 -15.63
C HIS A 118 26.20 12.56 -15.05
N SER A 119 27.14 11.67 -14.71
CA SER A 119 28.55 12.03 -14.63
C SER A 119 29.45 10.80 -14.81
N TYR A 120 29.59 10.35 -16.05
CA TYR A 120 30.79 9.59 -16.46
C TYR A 120 31.26 10.14 -17.80
N ASN A 121 32.35 10.90 -17.77
CA ASN A 121 33.30 11.02 -18.88
C ASN A 121 34.70 11.14 -18.24
N TYR A 122 35.34 10.00 -17.99
CA TYR A 122 36.78 9.97 -17.80
C TYR A 122 37.42 10.21 -19.17
N THR A 123 37.91 11.42 -19.44
CA THR A 123 38.83 11.64 -20.55
C THR A 123 40.21 11.13 -20.14
N LEU A 124 40.62 9.99 -20.69
CA LEU A 124 42.04 9.65 -20.81
C LEU A 124 42.63 10.57 -21.90
N SER A 125 43.59 11.41 -21.52
CA SER A 125 44.49 12.12 -22.44
C SER A 125 45.59 11.19 -22.94
#